data_AF-A0A1F6HKR8-F1
#
_entry.id   AF-A0A1F6HKR8-F1
#
_cell.length_a   1.000
_cell.length_b   1.000
_cell.length_c   1.000
_cell.angle_alpha   90.00
_cell.angle_beta   90.00
_cell.angle_gamma   90.00
#
_symmetry.space_group_name_H-M   'P 1'
#
loop_
_entity.id
_entity.type
_entity.pdbx_description
1 polymer ?
#
loop_
_entity_poly.entity_id
_entity_poly.type
_entity_poly.pdbx_seq_one_letter_code
_entity_poly.pdbx_strand_id
1 'polypeptide(L)'
;MHKDEAYFFSRDIIEKLKKEIPKHSFVVALQARIGGKIIASDKIGALHKDVLAKMSGGDYTRKSKLLEKQKKGKEKMKTIGEVNVPKEVFMNILKT
;
A
#
# COMPACT_ATOMS: atom_id res chain seq x y z
N MET A 1 -6.14 11.14 26.00
CA MET A 1 -4.91 10.95 25.22
C MET A 1 -4.24 12.28 25.01
N HIS A 2 -3.01 12.43 25.47
CA HIS A 2 -2.18 13.59 25.11
C HIS A 2 -1.76 13.51 23.63
N LYS A 3 -1.44 14.65 23.02
CA LYS A 3 -1.08 14.75 21.59
C LYS A 3 0.12 13.87 21.22
N ASP A 4 1.10 13.79 22.10
CA ASP A 4 2.29 12.98 21.92
C ASP A 4 1.98 11.48 21.97
N GLU A 5 1.17 11.03 22.94
CA GLU A 5 0.69 9.64 23.00
C GLU A 5 -0.08 9.24 21.74
N ALA A 6 -0.93 10.13 21.22
CA ALA A 6 -1.72 9.88 20.03
C ALA A 6 -0.85 9.62 18.79
N TYR A 7 0.31 10.27 18.68
CA TYR A 7 1.25 10.03 17.59
C TYR A 7 1.87 8.63 17.67
N PHE A 8 2.43 8.26 18.82
CA PHE A 8 3.06 6.95 19.02
C PHE A 8 2.06 5.80 18.86
N PHE A 9 0.87 5.94 19.45
CA PHE A 9 -0.21 4.97 19.31
C PHE A 9 -0.66 4.80 17.86
N SER A 10 -0.88 5.89 17.14
CA SER A 10 -1.27 5.86 15.72
C SER A 10 -0.20 5.21 14.84
N ARG A 11 1.08 5.44 15.16
CA ARG A 11 2.23 4.85 14.44
C ARG A 11 2.26 3.33 14.63
N ASP A 12 2.13 2.86 15.86
CA ASP A 12 2.13 1.43 16.20
C ASP A 12 0.99 0.67 15.49
N ILE A 13 -0.21 1.24 15.49
CA ILE A 13 -1.37 0.67 14.77
C ILE A 13 -1.09 0.53 13.27
N ILE A 14 -0.58 1.59 12.63
CA ILE A 14 -0.28 1.56 11.19
C ILE A 14 0.80 0.51 10.88
N GLU A 15 1.81 0.37 11.75
CA GLU A 15 2.86 -0.63 11.57
C GLU A 15 2.33 -2.06 11.69
N LYS A 16 1.45 -2.32 12.66
CA LYS A 16 0.76 -3.61 12.81
C LYS A 16 -0.12 -3.92 11.59
N LEU A 17 -0.93 -2.97 11.14
CA LEU A 17 -1.74 -3.11 9.93
C LEU A 17 -0.91 -3.41 8.68
N LYS A 18 0.26 -2.77 8.55
CA LYS A 18 1.17 -2.98 7.42
C LYS A 18 1.74 -4.40 7.37
N LYS A 19 1.92 -5.06 8.52
CA LYS A 19 2.42 -6.44 8.61
C LYS A 19 1.35 -7.46 8.21
N GLU A 20 0.10 -7.19 8.57
CA GLU A 20 -1.03 -8.10 8.37
C GLU A 20 -1.66 -7.98 6.98
N ILE A 21 -1.68 -6.78 6.39
CA ILE A 21 -2.29 -6.57 5.08
C ILE A 21 -1.32 -7.04 3.97
N PRO A 22 -1.73 -7.98 3.09
CA PRO A 22 -0.88 -8.45 2.01
C PRO A 22 -0.63 -7.36 0.97
N LYS A 23 0.50 -7.46 0.26
CA LYS A 23 0.81 -6.56 -0.86
C LYS A 23 -0.14 -6.81 -2.02
N HIS A 24 -0.61 -5.72 -2.62
CA HIS A 24 -1.48 -5.74 -3.79
C HIS A 24 -0.72 -5.27 -5.03
N SER A 25 -1.31 -5.38 -6.22
CA SER A 25 -0.72 -4.87 -7.47
C SER A 25 -0.65 -3.34 -7.54
N PHE A 26 -1.20 -2.64 -6.56
CA PHE A 26 -1.18 -1.18 -6.41
C PHE A 26 -0.68 -0.79 -5.01
N VAL A 27 -0.35 0.49 -4.85
CA VAL A 27 0.10 1.03 -3.56
C VAL A 27 -1.12 1.23 -2.68
N VAL A 28 -1.13 0.59 -1.51
CA VAL A 28 -2.17 0.79 -0.49
C VAL A 28 -1.67 1.84 0.50
N ALA A 29 -2.39 2.94 0.64
CA ALA A 29 -2.06 4.00 1.58
C ALA A 29 -2.75 3.76 2.93
N LEU A 30 -1.98 3.71 4.01
CA LEU A 30 -2.47 3.62 5.38
C LEU A 30 -2.36 4.99 6.03
N GLN A 31 -3.44 5.47 6.64
CA GLN A 31 -3.48 6.79 7.27
C GLN A 31 -4.31 6.75 8.56
N ALA A 32 -3.77 7.34 9.61
CA ALA A 32 -4.48 7.62 10.85
C ALA A 32 -4.80 9.11 10.90
N ARG A 33 -6.07 9.44 11.14
CA ARG A 33 -6.57 10.82 11.18
C ARG A 33 -7.33 11.07 12.47
N ILE A 34 -7.10 12.24 13.07
CA ILE A 34 -7.92 12.76 14.18
C ILE A 34 -8.36 14.17 13.80
N GLY A 35 -9.67 14.44 13.84
CA GLY A 35 -10.23 15.76 13.49
C GLY A 35 -9.86 16.23 12.07
N GLY A 36 -9.75 15.30 11.11
CA GLY A 36 -9.37 15.61 9.72
C GLY A 36 -7.87 15.78 9.47
N LYS A 37 -7.05 15.92 10.52
CA LYS A 37 -5.58 16.00 10.38
C LYS A 37 -4.97 14.60 10.34
N ILE A 38 -4.09 14.35 9.37
CA ILE A 38 -3.27 13.14 9.32
C ILE A 38 -2.20 13.24 10.41
N ILE A 39 -2.17 12.26 11.31
CA ILE A 39 -1.17 12.18 12.40
C ILE A 39 -0.06 11.22 12.03
N ALA A 40 -0.41 10.08 11.44
CA ALA A 40 0.53 9.09 10.94
C ALA A 40 0.07 8.58 9.57
N SER A 41 1.04 8.32 8.68
CA SER A 41 0.79 7.74 7.37
C SER A 41 1.94 6.81 6.99
N ASP A 42 1.60 5.69 6.38
CA ASP A 42 2.55 4.79 5.74
C ASP A 42 1.93 4.20 4.46
N LYS A 43 2.72 3.48 3.66
CA LYS A 43 2.28 2.85 2.42
C LYS A 43 2.75 1.41 2.35
N ILE A 44 1.87 0.52 1.92
CA ILE A 44 2.22 -0.84 1.51
C ILE A 44 2.63 -0.78 0.05
N GLY A 45 3.85 -1.24 -0.24
CA GLY A 45 4.40 -1.26 -1.60
C GLY A 45 3.59 -2.17 -2.52
N ALA A 46 3.50 -1.77 -3.79
CA ALA A 46 2.85 -2.58 -4.81
C ALA A 46 3.74 -3.76 -5.21
N LEU A 47 3.12 -4.91 -5.53
CA LEU A 47 3.79 -6.01 -6.19
C LEU A 47 4.40 -5.55 -7.52
N HIS A 48 5.63 -5.97 -7.79
CA HIS A 48 6.32 -5.69 -9.04
C HIS A 48 6.52 -6.99 -9.79
N LYS A 49 5.99 -7.05 -11.01
CA LYS A 49 6.31 -8.11 -11.96
C LYS A 49 7.36 -7.55 -12.91
N ASP A 50 8.47 -8.25 -13.08
CA ASP A 50 9.44 -7.89 -14.11
C ASP A 50 8.84 -8.18 -15.48
N VAL A 51 8.35 -7.12 -16.14
CA VAL A 51 7.77 -7.20 -17.48
C VAL A 51 8.84 -7.27 -18.58
N LEU A 52 10.11 -7.06 -18.23
CA LEU A 52 11.22 -7.01 -19.17
C LEU A 52 12.00 -8.33 -19.24
N ALA A 53 11.76 -9.27 -18.33
CA ALA A 53 12.47 -10.55 -18.26
C ALA A 53 12.52 -11.37 -19.57
N LYS A 54 11.51 -11.24 -20.45
CA LYS A 54 11.47 -11.94 -21.76
C LYS A 54 12.01 -11.10 -22.93
N MET A 55 12.48 -9.88 -22.67
CA MET A 55 12.93 -8.97 -23.71
C MET A 55 14.38 -9.30 -24.07
N SER A 56 14.59 -9.89 -25.23
CA SER A 56 15.91 -10.09 -25.83
C SER A 56 16.32 -8.83 -26.58
N GLY A 57 17.14 -7.96 -25.97
CA GLY A 57 17.77 -6.80 -26.62
C GLY A 57 17.38 -5.42 -26.06
N GLY A 58 17.89 -4.37 -26.72
CA GLY A 58 17.85 -2.97 -26.25
C GLY A 58 16.77 -2.08 -26.87
N ASP A 59 15.68 -2.62 -27.40
CA ASP A 59 14.59 -1.82 -27.99
C ASP A 59 13.88 -0.97 -26.91
N TYR A 60 14.25 0.31 -26.87
CA TYR A 60 13.71 1.31 -25.95
C TYR A 60 12.19 1.52 -26.12
N THR A 61 11.70 1.44 -27.35
CA THR A 61 10.28 1.65 -27.67
C THR A 61 9.44 0.54 -27.06
N ARG A 62 9.88 -0.72 -27.18
CA ARG A 62 9.20 -1.87 -26.59
C ARG A 62 9.24 -1.85 -25.06
N LYS A 63 10.40 -1.53 -24.47
CA LYS A 63 10.55 -1.35 -23.02
C LYS A 63 9.54 -0.33 -22.47
N SER A 64 9.48 0.85 -23.10
CA SER A 64 8.59 1.94 -22.67
C SER A 64 7.12 1.54 -22.75
N LYS A 65 6.70 0.88 -23.85
CA LYS A 65 5.32 0.38 -24.01
C LYS A 65 4.93 -0.61 -22.90
N LEU A 66 5.82 -1.53 -22.53
CA LEU A 66 5.55 -2.51 -21.47
C LEU A 66 5.41 -1.83 -20.10
N LEU A 67 6.28 -0.87 -19.79
CA LEU A 67 6.24 -0.11 -18.54
C LEU A 67 4.99 0.77 -18.44
N GLU A 68 4.61 1.45 -19.54
CA GLU A 68 3.36 2.22 -19.57
C GLU A 68 2.12 1.35 -19.37
N LYS A 69 2.08 0.18 -20.01
CA LYS A 69 0.98 -0.78 -19.83
C LYS A 69 0.91 -1.25 -18.38
N GLN A 70 2.05 -1.52 -17.75
CA GLN A 70 2.10 -1.87 -16.33
C GLN A 70 1.59 -0.71 -15.46
N LYS A 71 2.05 0.52 -15.70
CA LYS A 71 1.62 1.71 -14.94
C LYS A 71 0.11 1.93 -15.02
N LYS A 72 -0.46 1.93 -16.23
CA LYS A 72 -1.91 2.08 -16.46
C LYS A 72 -2.71 0.96 -15.77
N GLY A 73 -2.20 -0.27 -15.83
CA GLY A 73 -2.78 -1.40 -15.11
C GLY A 73 -2.82 -1.16 -13.59
N LYS A 74 -1.71 -0.70 -13.00
CA LYS A 74 -1.65 -0.40 -11.56
C LYS A 74 -2.58 0.75 -11.15
N GLU A 75 -2.69 1.80 -11.96
CA GLU A 75 -3.61 2.91 -11.72
C GLU A 75 -5.07 2.44 -11.76
N LYS A 76 -5.44 1.63 -12.75
CA LYS A 76 -6.78 1.04 -12.84
C LYS A 76 -7.09 0.16 -11.63
N MET A 77 -6.14 -0.69 -11.22
CA MET A 77 -6.29 -1.53 -10.03
C MET A 77 -6.40 -0.72 -8.74
N LYS A 78 -5.78 0.47 -8.66
CA LYS A 78 -5.90 1.35 -7.49
C LYS A 78 -7.31 1.92 -7.36
N THR A 79 -7.97 2.24 -8.47
CA THR A 79 -9.32 2.84 -8.45
C THR A 79 -10.41 1.81 -8.14
N ILE A 80 -10.25 0.57 -8.63
CA ILE A 80 -11.27 -0.49 -8.52
C ILE A 80 -10.94 -1.47 -7.38
N GLY A 81 -9.69 -1.52 -6.93
CA GLY A 81 -9.22 -2.52 -5.99
C GLY A 81 -9.78 -2.34 -4.59
N GLU A 82 -10.39 -3.40 -4.07
CA GLU A 82 -10.78 -3.51 -2.67
C GLU A 82 -9.69 -4.24 -1.89
N VAL A 83 -9.44 -3.78 -0.66
CA VAL A 83 -8.53 -4.44 0.28
C VAL A 83 -9.38 -5.04 1.39
N ASN A 84 -9.46 -6.37 1.43
CA ASN A 84 -10.16 -7.06 2.50
C ASN A 84 -9.24 -7.16 3.73
N VAL A 85 -9.73 -6.72 4.89
CA VAL A 85 -9.01 -6.80 6.16
C VAL A 85 -9.73 -7.84 7.03
N PRO A 86 -9.07 -8.96 7.38
CA PRO A 86 -9.70 -9.98 8.22
C PRO A 86 -10.08 -9.44 9.60
N LYS A 87 -11.18 -9.95 10.17
CA LYS A 87 -11.67 -9.55 11.50
C LYS A 87 -10.64 -9.82 12.61
N GLU A 88 -9.86 -10.89 12.46
CA GLU A 88 -8.82 -11.29 13.40
C GLU A 88 -7.74 -10.21 13.54
N VAL A 89 -7.31 -9.65 12.41
CA VAL A 89 -6.32 -8.56 12.34
C VAL A 89 -6.82 -7.34 13.10
N PHE A 90 -8.09 -6.98 12.91
CA PHE A 90 -8.71 -5.85 13.61
C PHE A 90 -8.77 -6.08 15.13
N MET A 91 -9.14 -7.28 15.56
CA MET A 91 -9.21 -7.64 16.98
C MET A 91 -7.83 -7.65 17.65
N ASN A 92 -6.78 -8.06 16.93
CA ASN A 92 -5.40 -8.05 17.45
C ASN A 92 -4.91 -6.63 17.72
N ILE A 93 -5.31 -5.66 16.91
CA ILE A 93 -4.93 -4.26 17.06
C ILE A 93 -5.66 -3.62 18.26
N LEU A 94 -6.95 -3.94 18.47
CA LEU A 94 -7.76 -3.36 19.54
C LEU A 94 -7.49 -3.92 20.95
N LYS A 95 -6.85 -5.09 21.06
CA LYS A 95 -6.47 -5.68 22.35
C LYS A 95 -5.22 -5.03 22.96
N THR A 96 -4.56 -4.12 22.24
CA THR A 96 -3.44 -3.30 22.74
C THR A 96 -4.00 -2.09 23.48
#